data_AF-A0A068T974-F1
#
_entry.id   AF-A0A068T974-F1
#
_cell.length_a   1.000
_cell.length_b   1.000
_cell.length_c   1.000
_cell.angle_alpha   90.00
_cell.angle_beta   90.00
_cell.angle_gamma   90.00
#
_symmetry.space_group_name_H-M   'P 1'
#
loop_
_entity.id
_entity.type
_entity.pdbx_description
1 polymer ?
#
loop_
_entity_poly.entity_id
_entity_poly.type
_entity_poly.pdbx_seq_one_letter_code
_entity_poly.pdbx_strand_id
1 'polypeptide(L)'
;MLRSLDSQMFGTQRQVSTGLRIEQASDNPAYWSIATTMRSDNGALSTVHDALGLGAAKVDTAYEGIAATTDILAAFMAKVVSAQQDGIDKNKIQEELEQLKQQIVSISNSATFAGQNWLRSDMLGQASEAGAKTSVVSSFDRSEDGTVSVKTIDVDLSKLVLFKNGGGGILQKEPDPDLGYGLGTIGGLLGFSTSGYGDVPGPVFDQPFTITKFDVVTVPFSVGTSNDTFVITKSVVDQALGGQIGYGFDGDIESTADWAKVLLQATFLNKAPPDILFAAQGGAPNIFFRATIPLAAELITVQPPVHTRTLPPEGIDILDIDVTDPDIDFPTITLVLDEMQQKVISAGAYLGSIRSRIEMQEAFGNSLADSLDRGIGRLVDANMTEASSRLKALQVQQQLATQSLSIANSDARNILSLFQ
;
A
#
# COMPACT_ATOMS: atom_id res chain seq x y z
N MET A 1 -15.40 -57.34 29.71
CA MET A 1 -13.93 -57.29 29.74
C MET A 1 -13.31 -57.42 28.36
N LEU A 2 -13.46 -58.53 27.63
CA LEU A 2 -12.90 -58.64 26.27
C LEU A 2 -13.41 -57.56 25.31
N ARG A 3 -14.74 -57.36 25.22
CA ARG A 3 -15.32 -56.28 24.38
C ARG A 3 -14.85 -54.87 24.74
N SER A 4 -14.56 -54.59 26.02
CA SER A 4 -14.04 -53.28 26.44
C SER A 4 -12.55 -53.12 26.15
N LEU A 5 -11.77 -54.21 26.25
CA LEU A 5 -10.36 -54.27 25.84
C LEU A 5 -10.22 -54.09 24.33
N ASP A 6 -11.05 -54.79 23.55
CA ASP A 6 -11.10 -54.65 22.10
C ASP A 6 -11.44 -53.20 21.72
N SER A 7 -12.47 -52.60 22.34
CA SER A 7 -12.83 -51.19 22.10
C SER A 7 -11.70 -50.21 22.42
N GLN A 8 -10.97 -50.40 23.54
CA GLN A 8 -9.83 -49.56 23.91
C GLN A 8 -8.62 -49.76 22.99
N MET A 9 -8.38 -50.99 22.54
CA MET A 9 -7.34 -51.33 21.57
C MET A 9 -7.64 -50.68 20.22
N PHE A 10 -8.88 -50.76 19.73
CA PHE A 10 -9.32 -50.07 18.50
C PHE A 10 -9.15 -48.55 18.61
N GLY A 11 -9.53 -47.95 19.74
CA GLY A 11 -9.34 -46.52 19.98
C GLY A 11 -7.85 -46.11 19.94
N THR A 12 -6.99 -46.84 20.64
CA THR A 12 -5.55 -46.55 20.68
C THR A 12 -4.88 -46.83 19.34
N GLN A 13 -5.31 -47.87 18.62
CA GLN A 13 -4.82 -48.18 17.28
C GLN A 13 -5.18 -47.07 16.28
N ARG A 14 -6.39 -46.50 16.37
CA ARG A 14 -6.76 -45.31 15.59
C ARG A 14 -5.88 -44.11 15.92
N GLN A 15 -5.61 -43.83 17.19
CA GLN A 15 -4.72 -42.74 17.60
C GLN A 15 -3.30 -42.92 17.06
N VAL A 16 -2.75 -44.14 17.11
CA VAL A 16 -1.42 -44.45 16.55
C VAL A 16 -1.41 -44.38 15.01
N SER A 17 -2.51 -44.75 14.35
CA SER A 17 -2.60 -44.71 12.89
C SER A 17 -2.85 -43.31 12.32
N THR A 18 -3.59 -42.47 13.03
CA THR A 18 -4.00 -41.12 12.56
C THR A 18 -3.14 -40.01 13.15
N GLY A 19 -2.45 -40.27 14.26
CA GLY A 19 -1.76 -39.24 15.05
C GLY A 19 -2.70 -38.36 15.87
N LEU A 20 -4.02 -38.54 15.78
CA LEU A 20 -5.02 -37.69 16.41
C LEU A 20 -5.64 -38.38 17.61
N ARG A 21 -5.69 -37.68 18.76
CA ARG A 21 -6.48 -38.04 19.94
C ARG A 21 -7.98 -37.86 19.69
N ILE A 22 -8.35 -36.86 18.90
CA ILE A 22 -9.74 -36.49 18.58
C ILE A 22 -9.86 -36.44 17.06
N GLU A 23 -10.35 -37.53 16.47
CA GLU A 23 -10.45 -37.69 15.02
C GLU A 23 -11.86 -37.27 14.54
N GLN A 24 -12.88 -37.70 15.28
CA GLN A 24 -14.29 -37.53 14.92
C GLN A 24 -15.05 -36.74 15.99
N ALA A 25 -16.17 -36.13 15.62
CA ALA A 25 -17.00 -35.36 16.54
C ALA A 25 -17.49 -36.20 17.74
N SER A 26 -17.62 -37.52 17.57
CA SER A 26 -17.99 -38.44 18.64
C SER A 26 -16.92 -38.60 19.73
N ASP A 27 -15.65 -38.34 19.43
CA ASP A 27 -14.56 -38.47 20.40
C ASP A 27 -14.59 -37.31 21.41
N ASN A 28 -14.81 -36.08 20.92
CA ASN A 28 -15.12 -34.90 21.74
C ASN A 28 -15.71 -33.78 20.85
N PRO A 29 -17.02 -33.50 20.92
CA PRO A 29 -17.67 -32.55 20.01
C PRO A 29 -17.12 -31.12 20.09
N ALA A 30 -16.79 -30.66 21.30
CA ALA A 30 -16.33 -29.28 21.53
C ALA A 30 -14.93 -29.05 20.95
N TYR A 31 -13.96 -29.90 21.29
CA TYR A 31 -12.60 -29.78 20.76
C TYR A 31 -12.54 -30.06 19.26
N TRP A 32 -13.35 -31.00 18.76
CA TRP A 32 -13.43 -31.29 17.33
C TRP A 32 -13.97 -30.09 16.54
N SER A 33 -15.01 -29.41 17.03
CA SER A 33 -15.59 -28.24 16.37
C SER A 33 -14.63 -27.05 16.35
N ILE A 34 -13.96 -26.76 17.48
CA ILE A 34 -12.96 -25.69 17.55
C ILE A 34 -11.78 -25.99 16.62
N ALA A 35 -11.22 -27.20 16.68
CA ALA A 35 -10.08 -27.58 15.84
C ALA A 35 -10.41 -27.62 14.35
N THR A 36 -11.64 -28.00 13.98
CA THR A 36 -12.10 -27.98 12.58
C THR A 36 -12.26 -26.55 12.07
N THR A 37 -12.78 -25.64 12.90
CA THR A 37 -12.86 -24.21 12.61
C THR A 37 -11.46 -23.62 12.43
N MET A 38 -10.53 -23.90 13.35
CA MET A 38 -9.14 -23.45 13.24
C MET A 38 -8.41 -24.04 12.03
N ARG A 39 -8.66 -25.31 11.66
CA ARG A 39 -8.12 -25.90 10.41
C ARG A 39 -8.66 -25.21 9.17
N SER A 40 -9.95 -24.87 9.16
CA SER A 40 -10.55 -24.10 8.07
C SER A 40 -9.91 -22.71 7.96
N ASP A 41 -9.66 -22.06 9.09
CA ASP A 41 -9.03 -20.74 9.13
C ASP A 41 -7.57 -20.80 8.69
N ASN A 42 -6.84 -21.83 9.08
CA ASN A 42 -5.47 -22.04 8.60
C ASN A 42 -5.43 -22.30 7.08
N GLY A 43 -6.37 -23.09 6.56
CA GLY A 43 -6.53 -23.30 5.11
C GLY A 43 -6.81 -21.98 4.37
N ALA A 44 -7.69 -21.14 4.91
CA ALA A 44 -7.96 -19.81 4.34
C ALA A 44 -6.72 -18.90 4.39
N LEU A 45 -5.97 -18.91 5.50
CA LEU A 45 -4.71 -18.15 5.62
C LEU A 45 -3.67 -18.60 4.60
N SER A 46 -3.54 -19.90 4.32
CA SER A 46 -2.66 -20.41 3.26
C SER A 46 -3.04 -19.85 1.89
N THR A 47 -4.33 -19.79 1.56
CA THR A 47 -4.77 -19.21 0.27
C THR A 47 -4.52 -17.71 0.20
N VAL A 48 -4.60 -16.99 1.33
CA VAL A 48 -4.23 -15.57 1.40
C VAL A 48 -2.72 -15.37 1.28
N HIS A 49 -1.92 -16.27 1.83
CA HIS A 49 -0.46 -16.27 1.67
C HIS A 49 -0.05 -16.47 0.20
N ASP A 50 -0.68 -17.41 -0.50
CA ASP A 50 -0.46 -17.60 -1.94
C ASP A 50 -0.83 -16.35 -2.75
N ALA A 51 -1.96 -15.70 -2.40
CA ALA A 51 -2.40 -14.46 -3.04
C ALA A 51 -1.47 -13.26 -2.73
N LEU A 52 -0.95 -13.18 -1.50
CA LEU A 52 0.07 -12.22 -1.08
C LEU A 52 1.35 -12.40 -1.88
N GLY A 53 1.82 -13.63 -2.05
CA GLY A 53 3.02 -13.94 -2.85
C GLY A 53 2.85 -13.55 -4.32
N LEU A 54 1.67 -13.79 -4.90
CA LEU A 54 1.34 -13.31 -6.24
C LEU A 54 1.34 -11.78 -6.33
N GLY A 55 0.83 -11.11 -5.28
CA GLY A 55 0.83 -9.65 -5.15
C GLY A 55 2.22 -9.05 -5.01
N ALA A 56 3.07 -9.67 -4.19
CA ALA A 56 4.47 -9.31 -4.01
C ALA A 56 5.21 -9.36 -5.35
N ALA A 57 5.06 -10.46 -6.09
CA ALA A 57 5.71 -10.61 -7.39
C ALA A 57 5.27 -9.56 -8.43
N LYS A 58 4.02 -9.09 -8.36
CA LYS A 58 3.52 -7.97 -9.20
C LYS A 58 4.18 -6.65 -8.81
N VAL A 59 4.20 -6.33 -7.51
CA VAL A 59 4.83 -5.11 -6.97
C VAL A 59 6.31 -5.10 -7.31
N ASP A 60 7.01 -6.23 -7.15
CA ASP A 60 8.42 -6.37 -7.48
C ASP A 60 8.67 -6.17 -8.98
N THR A 61 7.85 -6.77 -9.85
CA THR A 61 7.98 -6.57 -11.31
C THR A 61 7.81 -5.10 -11.70
N ALA A 62 6.85 -4.41 -11.11
CA ALA A 62 6.65 -2.98 -11.33
C ALA A 62 7.83 -2.15 -10.77
N TYR A 63 8.34 -2.52 -9.59
CA TYR A 63 9.45 -1.84 -8.93
C TYR A 63 10.73 -1.93 -9.76
N GLU A 64 11.08 -3.12 -10.25
CA GLU A 64 12.24 -3.32 -11.13
C GLU A 64 12.11 -2.52 -12.43
N GLY A 65 10.91 -2.43 -13.01
CA GLY A 65 10.66 -1.60 -14.19
C GLY A 65 10.87 -0.10 -13.92
N ILE A 66 10.41 0.40 -12.77
CA ILE A 66 10.62 1.79 -12.34
C ILE A 66 12.09 2.07 -12.02
N ALA A 67 12.78 1.15 -11.34
CA ALA A 67 14.19 1.28 -11.02
C ALA A 67 15.05 1.37 -12.30
N ALA A 68 14.84 0.45 -13.25
CA ALA A 68 15.53 0.48 -14.54
C ALA A 68 15.22 1.75 -15.36
N THR A 69 13.96 2.22 -15.30
CA THR A 69 13.58 3.51 -15.93
C THR A 69 14.30 4.68 -15.30
N THR A 70 14.50 4.68 -13.97
CA THR A 70 15.24 5.73 -13.24
C THR A 70 16.68 5.84 -13.73
N ASP A 71 17.35 4.69 -13.88
CA ASP A 71 18.74 4.64 -14.35
C ASP A 71 18.87 5.15 -15.80
N ILE A 72 17.92 4.79 -16.67
CA ILE A 72 17.92 5.26 -18.06
C ILE A 72 17.60 6.75 -18.14
N LEU A 73 16.70 7.28 -17.31
CA LEU A 73 16.42 8.72 -17.25
C LEU A 73 17.66 9.52 -16.83
N ALA A 74 18.44 9.01 -15.88
CA ALA A 74 19.70 9.64 -15.49
C ALA A 74 20.71 9.67 -16.66
N ALA A 75 20.81 8.56 -17.41
CA ALA A 75 21.63 8.52 -18.62
C ALA A 75 21.11 9.45 -19.73
N PHE A 76 19.79 9.52 -19.90
CA PHE A 76 19.12 10.40 -20.87
C PHE A 76 19.40 11.87 -20.56
N MET A 77 19.25 12.28 -19.30
CA MET A 77 19.58 13.63 -18.84
C MET A 77 21.05 13.97 -19.11
N ALA A 78 21.98 13.07 -18.80
CA ALA A 78 23.40 13.28 -19.07
C ALA A 78 23.68 13.51 -20.57
N LYS A 79 22.99 12.78 -21.45
CA LYS A 79 23.08 12.97 -22.90
C LYS A 79 22.50 14.30 -23.35
N VAL A 80 21.34 14.72 -22.84
CA VAL A 80 20.75 16.03 -23.14
C VAL A 80 21.65 17.18 -22.69
N VAL A 81 22.25 17.08 -21.50
CA VAL A 81 23.21 18.08 -21.00
C VAL A 81 24.47 18.10 -21.87
N SER A 82 24.93 16.95 -22.38
CA SER A 82 26.06 16.92 -23.32
C SER A 82 25.71 17.61 -24.65
N ALA A 83 24.48 17.50 -25.14
CA ALA A 83 24.04 18.16 -26.38
C ALA A 83 23.99 19.70 -26.29
N GLN A 84 24.03 20.27 -25.08
CA GLN A 84 24.09 21.71 -24.86
C GLN A 84 25.48 22.30 -25.15
N GLN A 85 26.53 21.48 -25.17
CA GLN A 85 27.89 21.96 -25.39
C GLN A 85 28.13 22.34 -26.85
N ASP A 86 28.74 23.51 -27.06
CA ASP A 86 29.11 23.97 -28.40
C ASP A 86 30.13 23.04 -29.07
N GLY A 87 29.96 22.80 -30.37
CA GLY A 87 30.89 22.01 -31.18
C GLY A 87 30.68 20.49 -31.13
N ILE A 88 29.61 20.01 -30.48
CA ILE A 88 29.23 18.59 -30.45
C ILE A 88 28.27 18.25 -31.61
N ASP A 89 28.43 17.04 -32.15
CA ASP A 89 27.54 16.48 -33.19
C ASP A 89 26.21 16.01 -32.57
N LYS A 90 25.23 16.91 -32.57
CA LYS A 90 23.89 16.69 -32.01
C LYS A 90 23.15 15.51 -32.66
N ASN A 91 23.42 15.19 -33.94
CA ASN A 91 22.77 14.06 -34.61
C ASN A 91 23.16 12.73 -33.97
N LYS A 92 24.44 12.57 -33.62
CA LYS A 92 24.92 11.36 -32.92
C LYS A 92 24.33 11.24 -31.52
N ILE A 93 24.21 12.36 -30.80
CA ILE A 93 23.55 12.33 -29.49
C ILE A 93 22.08 11.98 -29.66
N GLN A 94 21.38 12.52 -30.66
CA GLN A 94 19.99 12.17 -30.92
C GLN A 94 19.82 10.68 -31.19
N GLU A 95 20.71 10.05 -31.98
CA GLU A 95 20.68 8.59 -32.19
C GLU A 95 20.81 7.80 -30.88
N GLU A 96 21.67 8.23 -29.96
CA GLU A 96 21.79 7.62 -28.63
C GLU A 96 20.55 7.88 -27.77
N LEU A 97 19.97 9.08 -27.81
CA LEU A 97 18.73 9.42 -27.11
C LEU A 97 17.56 8.58 -27.61
N GLU A 98 17.44 8.35 -28.92
CA GLU A 98 16.42 7.45 -29.51
C GLU A 98 16.55 6.01 -29.00
N GLN A 99 17.78 5.51 -28.81
CA GLN A 99 18.00 4.20 -28.21
C GLN A 99 17.53 4.16 -26.76
N LEU A 100 17.82 5.19 -25.97
CA LEU A 100 17.37 5.28 -24.58
C LEU A 100 15.83 5.39 -24.48
N LYS A 101 15.18 6.17 -25.36
CA LYS A 101 13.71 6.22 -25.46
C LYS A 101 13.13 4.83 -25.72
N GLN A 102 13.69 4.10 -26.68
CA GLN A 102 13.27 2.73 -27.00
C GLN A 102 13.47 1.77 -25.82
N GLN A 103 14.57 1.91 -25.07
CA GLN A 103 14.81 1.11 -23.87
C GLN A 103 13.76 1.39 -22.79
N ILE A 104 13.43 2.65 -22.52
CA ILE A 104 12.36 3.03 -21.57
C ILE A 104 11.03 2.39 -21.99
N VAL A 105 10.64 2.52 -23.27
CA VAL A 105 9.40 1.91 -23.79
C VAL A 105 9.43 0.39 -23.67
N SER A 106 10.56 -0.25 -23.98
CA SER A 106 10.74 -1.70 -23.89
C SER A 106 10.60 -2.19 -22.44
N ILE A 107 11.26 -1.54 -21.49
CA ILE A 107 11.16 -1.86 -20.06
C ILE A 107 9.72 -1.71 -19.58
N SER A 108 9.11 -0.58 -19.92
CA SER A 108 7.71 -0.29 -19.60
C SER A 108 6.77 -1.36 -20.14
N ASN A 109 6.97 -1.88 -21.35
CA ASN A 109 6.18 -2.99 -21.91
C ASN A 109 6.47 -4.34 -21.23
N SER A 110 7.74 -4.60 -20.91
CA SER A 110 8.21 -5.86 -20.34
C SER A 110 7.87 -6.05 -18.86
N ALA A 111 7.56 -4.97 -18.13
CA ALA A 111 7.11 -4.97 -16.74
C ALA A 111 5.67 -5.52 -16.58
N THR A 112 5.44 -6.68 -17.18
CA THR A 112 4.17 -7.40 -17.20
C THR A 112 4.29 -8.65 -16.36
N PHE A 113 3.40 -8.80 -15.38
CA PHE A 113 3.30 -10.01 -14.56
C PHE A 113 1.88 -10.57 -14.60
N ALA A 114 1.75 -11.87 -14.87
CA ALA A 114 0.46 -12.55 -15.02
C ALA A 114 -0.52 -11.84 -15.98
N GLY A 115 0.01 -11.24 -17.07
CA GLY A 115 -0.78 -10.51 -18.06
C GLY A 115 -1.25 -9.12 -17.63
N GLN A 116 -0.79 -8.61 -16.49
CA GLN A 116 -1.07 -7.25 -16.01
C GLN A 116 0.21 -6.41 -16.04
N ASN A 117 0.10 -5.16 -16.47
CA ASN A 117 1.18 -4.19 -16.47
C ASN A 117 0.74 -2.95 -15.70
N TRP A 118 1.46 -2.55 -14.66
CA TRP A 118 1.10 -1.40 -13.82
C TRP A 118 1.79 -0.10 -14.23
N LEU A 119 2.78 -0.19 -15.13
CA LEU A 119 3.55 0.95 -15.63
C LEU A 119 2.96 1.52 -16.93
N ARG A 120 1.97 0.84 -17.50
CA ARG A 120 1.36 1.18 -18.79
C ARG A 120 -0.15 1.08 -18.72
N SER A 121 -0.85 2.18 -19.03
CA SER A 121 -2.32 2.16 -19.01
C SER A 121 -2.91 1.47 -20.23
N ASP A 122 -2.22 1.49 -21.37
CA ASP A 122 -2.69 0.95 -22.65
C ASP A 122 -2.67 -0.60 -22.69
N MET A 123 -1.83 -1.22 -21.87
CA MET A 123 -1.73 -2.68 -21.73
C MET A 123 -2.65 -3.24 -20.63
N LEU A 124 -3.20 -2.39 -19.77
CA LEU A 124 -4.33 -2.75 -18.93
C LEU A 124 -5.55 -2.82 -19.86
N GLY A 125 -6.19 -3.98 -20.02
CA GLY A 125 -7.51 -4.11 -20.66
C GLY A 125 -8.65 -3.35 -19.95
N GLN A 126 -8.32 -2.30 -19.20
CA GLN A 126 -9.14 -1.40 -18.40
C GLN A 126 -8.65 0.07 -18.55
N ALA A 127 -8.14 0.41 -19.73
CA ALA A 127 -7.68 1.76 -20.08
C ALA A 127 -8.84 2.73 -20.31
N SER A 128 -9.58 3.13 -19.27
CA SER A 128 -10.55 4.23 -19.43
C SER A 128 -11.07 4.90 -18.16
N GLU A 129 -10.72 4.48 -16.95
CA GLU A 129 -11.31 5.11 -15.75
C GLU A 129 -10.29 5.94 -14.98
N ALA A 130 -10.62 7.23 -14.81
CA ALA A 130 -9.95 8.10 -13.86
C ALA A 130 -9.94 7.41 -12.49
N GLY A 131 -8.75 7.22 -11.91
CA GLY A 131 -8.59 6.54 -10.62
C GLY A 131 -8.51 5.02 -10.70
N ALA A 132 -7.81 4.47 -11.70
CA ALA A 132 -7.45 3.05 -11.76
C ALA A 132 -6.70 2.62 -10.49
N LYS A 133 -7.46 2.14 -9.50
CA LYS A 133 -6.93 1.55 -8.28
C LYS A 133 -6.94 0.05 -8.48
N THR A 134 -5.80 -0.58 -8.24
CA THR A 134 -5.74 -2.04 -8.08
C THR A 134 -5.49 -2.37 -6.62
N SER A 135 -5.72 -3.61 -6.23
CA SER A 135 -5.60 -4.01 -4.83
C SER A 135 -4.88 -5.35 -4.73
N VAL A 136 -3.93 -5.45 -3.81
CA VAL A 136 -3.25 -6.70 -3.46
C VAL A 136 -3.92 -7.26 -2.21
N VAL A 137 -4.24 -8.56 -2.21
CA VAL A 137 -4.77 -9.24 -1.02
C VAL A 137 -3.75 -9.14 0.12
N SER A 138 -4.20 -8.77 1.32
CA SER A 138 -3.30 -8.45 2.45
C SER A 138 -3.49 -9.32 3.69
N SER A 139 -4.73 -9.62 4.09
CA SER A 139 -4.95 -10.51 5.25
C SER A 139 -6.34 -11.15 5.24
N PHE A 140 -6.46 -12.27 5.96
CA PHE A 140 -7.73 -12.93 6.28
C PHE A 140 -8.15 -12.55 7.69
N ASP A 141 -9.40 -12.13 7.86
CA ASP A 141 -9.98 -11.78 9.15
C ASP A 141 -11.28 -12.56 9.36
N ARG A 142 -11.44 -13.16 10.55
CA ARG A 142 -12.68 -13.75 11.01
C ARG A 142 -13.11 -13.03 12.28
N SER A 143 -14.24 -12.35 12.20
CA SER A 143 -14.83 -11.60 13.30
C SER A 143 -15.59 -12.52 14.28
N GLU A 144 -15.85 -12.04 15.50
CA GLU A 144 -16.52 -12.80 16.58
C GLU A 144 -17.94 -13.27 16.21
N ASP A 145 -18.58 -12.59 15.26
CA ASP A 145 -19.88 -12.95 14.69
C ASP A 145 -19.82 -14.09 13.65
N GLY A 146 -18.62 -14.58 13.33
CA GLY A 146 -18.38 -15.61 12.32
C GLY A 146 -18.26 -15.08 10.89
N THR A 147 -18.35 -13.76 10.68
CA THR A 147 -18.12 -13.14 9.38
C THR A 147 -16.65 -13.26 9.00
N VAL A 148 -16.38 -13.76 7.78
CA VAL A 148 -15.03 -13.86 7.22
C VAL A 148 -14.84 -12.77 6.16
N SER A 149 -13.68 -12.12 6.15
CA SER A 149 -13.35 -11.08 5.19
C SER A 149 -11.88 -11.15 4.79
N VAL A 150 -11.59 -10.68 3.58
CA VAL A 150 -10.23 -10.51 3.07
C VAL A 150 -9.95 -9.02 3.00
N LYS A 151 -8.89 -8.57 3.65
CA LYS A 151 -8.40 -7.19 3.53
C LYS A 151 -7.45 -7.08 2.35
N THR A 152 -7.34 -5.88 1.81
CA THR A 152 -6.46 -5.58 0.68
C THR A 152 -5.56 -4.39 0.98
N ILE A 153 -4.46 -4.28 0.25
CA ILE A 153 -3.60 -3.10 0.14
C ILE A 153 -3.95 -2.44 -1.19
N ASP A 154 -4.47 -1.22 -1.11
CA ASP A 154 -4.79 -0.44 -2.30
C ASP A 154 -3.51 0.11 -2.94
N VAL A 155 -3.47 0.03 -4.26
CA VAL A 155 -2.38 0.49 -5.12
C VAL A 155 -2.97 1.49 -6.11
N ASP A 156 -2.52 2.73 -6.00
CA ASP A 156 -2.90 3.81 -6.90
C ASP A 156 -2.03 3.77 -8.16
N LEU A 157 -2.62 3.33 -9.28
CA LEU A 157 -1.87 3.23 -10.53
C LEU A 157 -1.58 4.60 -11.14
N SER A 158 -2.31 5.66 -10.77
CA SER A 158 -2.02 7.01 -11.28
C SER A 158 -0.63 7.50 -10.88
N LYS A 159 -0.10 6.99 -9.76
CA LYS A 159 1.25 7.27 -9.26
C LYS A 159 2.34 6.41 -9.91
N LEU A 160 1.99 5.46 -10.77
CA LEU A 160 2.90 4.42 -11.30
C LEU A 160 3.00 4.39 -12.82
N VAL A 161 1.97 4.85 -13.52
CA VAL A 161 1.88 4.76 -14.98
C VAL A 161 2.91 5.70 -15.64
N LEU A 162 3.89 5.10 -16.32
CA LEU A 162 4.90 5.81 -17.11
C LEU A 162 4.30 6.39 -18.39
N PHE A 163 3.48 5.58 -19.09
CA PHE A 163 2.82 5.95 -20.33
C PHE A 163 1.32 5.60 -20.29
N LYS A 164 0.50 6.58 -20.66
CA LYS A 164 -0.95 6.52 -20.70
C LYS A 164 -1.46 6.79 -22.12
N ASN A 165 -2.52 6.09 -22.51
CA ASN A 165 -3.20 6.38 -23.78
C ASN A 165 -3.87 7.77 -23.69
N GLY A 166 -3.52 8.69 -24.59
CA GLY A 166 -3.98 10.08 -24.55
C GLY A 166 -3.13 11.04 -23.71
N GLY A 167 -1.95 10.62 -23.21
CA GLY A 167 -1.01 11.45 -22.46
C GLY A 167 -1.23 11.46 -20.94
N GLY A 168 -0.40 12.20 -20.21
CA GLY A 168 -0.47 12.33 -18.74
C GLY A 168 0.11 11.17 -17.95
N GLY A 169 0.87 10.28 -18.58
CA GLY A 169 1.79 9.40 -17.86
C GLY A 169 2.96 10.18 -17.26
N ILE A 170 3.70 9.58 -16.33
CA ILE A 170 4.85 10.20 -15.66
C ILE A 170 5.88 10.78 -16.66
N LEU A 171 6.04 10.14 -17.82
CA LEU A 171 7.01 10.51 -18.85
C LEU A 171 6.39 11.24 -20.06
N GLN A 172 5.12 11.63 -19.97
CA GLN A 172 4.41 12.24 -21.07
C GLN A 172 3.98 13.66 -20.72
N LYS A 173 3.74 14.45 -21.77
CA LYS A 173 3.02 15.71 -21.65
C LYS A 173 1.67 15.49 -20.94
N GLU A 174 1.32 16.40 -20.02
CA GLU A 174 -0.01 16.41 -19.42
C GLU A 174 -1.06 16.77 -20.50
N PRO A 175 -2.21 16.07 -20.61
CA PRO A 175 -3.08 16.17 -21.78
C PRO A 175 -3.76 17.53 -21.98
N ASP A 176 -3.74 18.42 -20.99
CA ASP A 176 -4.24 19.79 -21.08
C ASP A 176 -3.79 20.57 -19.83
N PRO A 177 -3.14 21.75 -19.93
CA PRO A 177 -2.89 22.60 -18.77
C PRO A 177 -4.20 23.07 -18.08
N ASP A 178 -5.34 23.05 -18.78
CA ASP A 178 -6.67 23.39 -18.24
C ASP A 178 -7.50 22.15 -17.77
N LEU A 179 -7.03 20.91 -17.99
CA LEU A 179 -7.65 19.68 -17.46
C LEU A 179 -6.77 19.00 -16.40
N GLY A 180 -6.41 19.77 -15.37
CA GLY A 180 -6.63 19.34 -13.99
C GLY A 180 -5.95 18.06 -13.49
N TYR A 181 -4.62 17.94 -13.66
CA TYR A 181 -3.80 17.16 -12.73
C TYR A 181 -2.65 17.97 -12.07
N GLY A 182 -2.83 19.30 -11.97
CA GLY A 182 -2.12 20.13 -10.99
C GLY A 182 -2.98 20.30 -9.73
N LEU A 183 -2.76 19.47 -8.71
CA LEU A 183 -3.32 19.59 -7.35
C LEU A 183 -4.84 19.43 -7.15
N GLY A 184 -5.64 19.19 -8.19
CA GLY A 184 -7.09 19.11 -8.06
C GLY A 184 -7.64 20.43 -7.51
N THR A 185 -8.45 20.38 -6.47
CA THR A 185 -9.03 21.57 -5.79
C THR A 185 -8.05 22.26 -4.81
N ILE A 186 -6.82 21.76 -4.64
CA ILE A 186 -5.83 22.21 -3.61
C ILE A 186 -6.48 22.23 -2.21
N GLY A 187 -7.06 21.13 -1.74
CA GLY A 187 -7.67 21.10 -0.41
C GLY A 187 -8.81 22.12 -0.25
N GLY A 188 -9.64 22.30 -1.28
CA GLY A 188 -10.70 23.32 -1.33
C GLY A 188 -10.23 24.75 -1.58
N LEU A 189 -8.94 25.00 -1.83
CA LEU A 189 -8.37 26.34 -1.95
C LEU A 189 -8.57 26.94 -3.35
N LEU A 190 -8.56 26.17 -4.44
CA LEU A 190 -8.83 26.75 -5.76
C LEU A 190 -10.25 27.29 -5.87
N GLY A 191 -10.38 28.56 -6.26
CA GLY A 191 -11.66 29.26 -6.30
C GLY A 191 -12.21 29.66 -4.93
N PHE A 192 -11.50 29.37 -3.84
CA PHE A 192 -11.87 29.80 -2.50
C PHE A 192 -11.84 31.32 -2.39
N SER A 193 -12.92 31.92 -1.92
CA SER A 193 -12.96 33.31 -1.52
C SER A 193 -13.89 33.47 -0.34
N THR A 194 -13.54 34.37 0.57
CA THR A 194 -14.33 34.64 1.77
C THR A 194 -14.17 36.10 2.18
N SER A 195 -15.18 36.65 2.83
CA SER A 195 -15.17 38.03 3.30
C SER A 195 -15.95 38.15 4.60
N GLY A 196 -15.39 38.81 5.61
CA GLY A 196 -16.06 38.96 6.88
C GLY A 196 -15.26 39.70 7.94
N TYR A 197 -15.88 39.91 9.10
CA TYR A 197 -15.26 40.54 10.26
C TYR A 197 -15.00 39.48 11.33
N GLY A 198 -13.89 39.62 12.07
CA GLY A 198 -13.52 38.68 13.14
C GLY A 198 -12.92 37.39 12.59
N ASP A 199 -13.47 36.25 12.99
CA ASP A 199 -13.02 34.93 12.53
C ASP A 199 -13.77 34.57 11.24
N VAL A 200 -13.05 34.55 10.12
CA VAL A 200 -13.62 34.27 8.80
C VAL A 200 -13.33 32.81 8.42
N PRO A 201 -14.30 32.03 7.90
CA PRO A 201 -14.06 30.63 7.55
C PRO A 201 -12.92 30.47 6.53
N GLY A 202 -12.09 29.44 6.69
CA GLY A 202 -11.04 29.03 5.75
C GLY A 202 -11.50 27.95 4.77
N PRO A 203 -10.63 27.53 3.83
CA PRO A 203 -10.95 26.47 2.87
C PRO A 203 -11.17 25.13 3.56
N VAL A 204 -12.13 24.36 3.07
CA VAL A 204 -12.41 23.00 3.55
C VAL A 204 -11.59 22.02 2.75
N PHE A 205 -10.76 21.22 3.42
CA PHE A 205 -10.00 20.15 2.79
C PHE A 205 -10.95 19.16 2.09
N ASP A 206 -10.79 18.98 0.80
CA ASP A 206 -11.64 18.13 -0.03
C ASP A 206 -11.04 16.73 -0.23
N GLN A 207 -9.78 16.66 -0.65
CA GLN A 207 -9.08 15.43 -1.00
C GLN A 207 -7.56 15.57 -0.80
N PRO A 208 -6.84 14.45 -0.63
CA PRO A 208 -5.37 14.43 -0.62
C PRO A 208 -4.74 15.00 -1.89
N PHE A 209 -3.65 15.75 -1.73
CA PHE A 209 -2.87 16.30 -2.85
C PHE A 209 -1.40 16.50 -2.46
N THR A 210 -0.55 16.72 -3.46
CA THR A 210 0.91 16.84 -3.29
C THR A 210 1.43 18.13 -3.89
N ILE A 211 2.04 19.01 -3.11
CA ILE A 211 2.73 20.21 -3.61
C ILE A 211 4.17 19.84 -3.99
N THR A 212 4.48 19.92 -5.29
CA THR A 212 5.83 19.63 -5.79
C THR A 212 6.76 20.83 -5.67
N LYS A 213 8.06 20.64 -5.92
CA LYS A 213 9.06 21.74 -5.92
C LYS A 213 8.77 22.84 -6.95
N PHE A 214 7.88 22.59 -7.91
CA PHE A 214 7.54 23.51 -9.00
C PHE A 214 6.18 24.19 -8.78
N ASP A 215 5.44 23.79 -7.76
CA ASP A 215 4.15 24.37 -7.45
C ASP A 215 4.34 25.57 -6.51
N VAL A 216 3.79 26.71 -6.94
CA VAL A 216 3.70 27.92 -6.15
C VAL A 216 2.24 28.33 -6.09
N VAL A 217 1.62 28.19 -4.92
CA VAL A 217 0.24 28.63 -4.68
C VAL A 217 0.31 29.96 -3.96
N THR A 218 -0.12 31.03 -4.61
CA THR A 218 -0.17 32.38 -4.04
C THR A 218 -1.60 32.72 -3.66
N VAL A 219 -1.83 33.07 -2.40
CA VAL A 219 -3.16 33.43 -1.91
C VAL A 219 -3.17 34.91 -1.52
N PRO A 220 -3.84 35.78 -2.31
CA PRO A 220 -3.98 37.17 -1.97
C PRO A 220 -5.05 37.37 -0.90
N PHE A 221 -4.80 38.30 0.01
CA PHE A 221 -5.78 38.71 1.00
C PHE A 221 -5.65 40.20 1.31
N SER A 222 -6.70 40.76 1.90
CA SER A 222 -6.72 42.10 2.44
C SER A 222 -7.33 42.14 3.84
N VAL A 223 -6.83 43.07 4.65
CA VAL A 223 -7.38 43.43 5.95
C VAL A 223 -7.54 44.94 5.98
N GLY A 224 -8.79 45.42 5.89
CA GLY A 224 -9.09 46.83 5.69
C GLY A 224 -8.52 47.34 4.37
N THR A 225 -7.60 48.31 4.42
CA THR A 225 -6.91 48.85 3.23
C THR A 225 -5.55 48.19 2.96
N SER A 226 -5.10 47.30 3.85
CA SER A 226 -3.81 46.62 3.71
C SER A 226 -3.98 45.36 2.88
N ASN A 227 -3.17 45.20 1.83
CA ASN A 227 -3.15 44.03 0.95
C ASN A 227 -1.83 43.29 1.11
N ASP A 228 -1.89 41.97 1.07
CA ASP A 228 -0.72 41.11 1.23
C ASP A 228 -1.01 39.71 0.68
N THR A 229 0.00 38.85 0.61
CA THR A 229 -0.10 37.51 0.03
C THR A 229 0.68 36.51 0.85
N PHE A 230 0.14 35.30 1.03
CA PHE A 230 0.92 34.16 1.51
C PHE A 230 1.14 33.16 0.39
N VAL A 231 2.26 32.43 0.47
CA VAL A 231 2.70 31.51 -0.58
C VAL A 231 2.86 30.13 0.02
N ILE A 232 2.31 29.11 -0.65
CA ILE A 232 2.48 27.70 -0.32
C ILE A 232 3.39 27.08 -1.40
N THR A 233 4.52 26.53 -0.96
CA THR A 233 5.46 25.76 -1.79
C THR A 233 5.77 24.45 -1.08
N LYS A 234 6.44 23.50 -1.76
CA LYS A 234 6.86 22.24 -1.14
C LYS A 234 7.65 22.47 0.15
N SER A 235 8.53 23.48 0.18
CA SER A 235 9.29 23.84 1.39
C SER A 235 8.40 24.21 2.57
N VAL A 236 7.28 24.91 2.32
CA VAL A 236 6.30 25.26 3.35
C VAL A 236 5.62 24.01 3.90
N VAL A 237 5.26 23.07 3.02
CA VAL A 237 4.65 21.78 3.39
C VAL A 237 5.64 20.92 4.20
N ASP A 238 6.86 20.77 3.69
CA ASP A 238 7.95 20.03 4.34
C ASP A 238 8.30 20.61 5.71
N GLN A 239 8.23 21.93 5.90
CA GLN A 239 8.45 22.54 7.22
C GLN A 239 7.28 22.34 8.17
N ALA A 240 6.05 22.27 7.65
CA ALA A 240 4.85 22.05 8.46
C ALA A 240 4.70 20.59 8.92
N LEU A 241 5.11 19.64 8.07
CA LEU A 241 4.81 18.21 8.21
C LEU A 241 6.06 17.32 8.29
N GLY A 242 7.15 17.72 7.64
CA GLY A 242 8.35 16.89 7.46
C GLY A 242 9.02 16.51 8.78
N GLY A 243 9.44 15.24 8.87
CA GLY A 243 10.09 14.67 10.06
C GLY A 243 9.12 14.18 11.15
N GLN A 244 7.81 14.23 10.92
CA GLN A 244 6.81 13.61 11.81
C GLN A 244 6.69 12.10 11.50
N ILE A 245 6.34 11.29 12.51
CA ILE A 245 6.12 9.86 12.34
C ILE A 245 4.98 9.66 11.32
N GLY A 246 5.28 9.01 10.19
CA GLY A 246 4.33 8.78 9.10
C GLY A 246 4.37 9.81 7.97
N TYR A 247 5.18 10.86 8.05
CA TYR A 247 5.28 11.92 7.02
C TYR A 247 6.73 12.05 6.52
N GLY A 248 6.91 12.01 5.20
CA GLY A 248 8.18 12.25 4.52
C GLY A 248 8.46 13.73 4.26
N PHE A 249 9.55 14.00 3.56
CA PHE A 249 9.79 15.29 2.90
C PHE A 249 9.33 15.19 1.44
N ASP A 250 8.06 14.83 1.24
CA ASP A 250 7.46 14.48 -0.05
C ASP A 250 6.53 15.59 -0.59
N GLY A 251 6.07 16.49 0.28
CA GLY A 251 5.11 17.54 -0.09
C GLY A 251 3.65 17.08 -0.06
N ASP A 252 3.37 15.91 0.52
CA ASP A 252 2.05 15.31 0.57
C ASP A 252 1.18 15.93 1.69
N ILE A 253 -0.08 16.19 1.38
CA ILE A 253 -1.12 16.60 2.34
C ILE A 253 -2.25 15.58 2.25
N GLU A 254 -2.37 14.73 3.27
CA GLU A 254 -3.27 13.57 3.24
C GLU A 254 -4.56 13.78 4.04
N SER A 255 -4.58 14.74 4.96
CA SER A 255 -5.70 14.96 5.86
C SER A 255 -6.03 16.43 6.10
N THR A 256 -7.24 16.69 6.60
CA THR A 256 -7.66 18.02 7.05
C THR A 256 -6.75 18.57 8.17
N ALA A 257 -6.18 17.68 8.99
CA ALA A 257 -5.26 18.09 10.06
C ALA A 257 -3.91 18.57 9.50
N ASP A 258 -3.41 17.93 8.45
CA ASP A 258 -2.18 18.33 7.76
C ASP A 258 -2.40 19.65 7.03
N TRP A 259 -3.56 19.78 6.39
CA TRP A 259 -3.91 21.01 5.69
C TRP A 259 -3.98 22.22 6.61
N ALA A 260 -4.52 22.05 7.82
CA ALA A 260 -4.53 23.10 8.84
C ALA A 260 -3.11 23.52 9.25
N LYS A 261 -2.18 22.57 9.43
CA LYS A 261 -0.77 22.86 9.76
C LYS A 261 -0.09 23.62 8.63
N VAL A 262 -0.32 23.22 7.38
CA VAL A 262 0.29 23.87 6.20
C VAL A 262 -0.20 25.30 6.05
N LEU A 263 -1.52 25.54 6.16
CA LEU A 263 -2.06 26.90 6.10
C LEU A 263 -1.55 27.76 7.25
N LEU A 264 -1.51 27.23 8.47
CA LEU A 264 -0.93 27.90 9.63
C LEU A 264 0.52 28.31 9.34
N GLN A 265 1.35 27.35 8.91
CA GLN A 265 2.74 27.58 8.58
C GLN A 265 2.89 28.64 7.48
N ALA A 266 2.10 28.55 6.40
CA ALA A 266 2.15 29.48 5.28
C ALA A 266 1.79 30.93 5.68
N THR A 267 0.84 31.12 6.61
CA THR A 267 0.48 32.46 7.11
C THR A 267 1.55 33.10 8.00
N PHE A 268 2.46 32.30 8.58
CA PHE A 268 3.55 32.80 9.43
C PHE A 268 4.92 32.81 8.74
N LEU A 269 5.14 31.97 7.73
CA LEU A 269 6.43 31.89 7.05
C LEU A 269 6.74 33.23 6.38
N ASN A 270 7.92 33.77 6.67
CA ASN A 270 8.43 35.07 6.19
C ASN A 270 7.79 36.34 6.80
N LYS A 271 7.00 36.22 7.87
CA LYS A 271 6.40 37.36 8.59
C LYS A 271 6.80 37.31 10.07
N ALA A 272 7.64 38.25 10.52
CA ALA A 272 7.93 38.40 11.95
C ALA A 272 6.85 39.29 12.60
N PRO A 273 6.41 39.05 13.85
CA PRO A 273 5.57 40.01 14.56
C PRO A 273 6.27 41.38 14.60
N PRO A 274 5.60 42.51 14.27
CA PRO A 274 4.16 42.71 14.11
C PRO A 274 3.59 42.63 12.69
N ASP A 275 4.36 42.20 11.68
CA ASP A 275 3.98 42.22 10.25
C ASP A 275 2.95 41.15 9.84
N ILE A 276 2.54 40.30 10.79
CA ILE A 276 1.49 39.30 10.57
C ILE A 276 0.17 40.04 10.51
N LEU A 277 -0.43 40.19 9.34
CA LEU A 277 -1.73 40.89 9.16
C LEU A 277 -2.94 39.99 9.42
N PHE A 278 -2.78 38.69 9.18
CA PHE A 278 -3.80 37.66 9.36
C PHE A 278 -3.12 36.33 9.75
N ALA A 279 -3.81 35.47 10.48
CA ALA A 279 -3.31 34.15 10.84
C ALA A 279 -4.42 33.11 10.63
N ALA A 280 -4.07 31.94 10.09
CA ALA A 280 -4.96 30.79 10.20
C ALA A 280 -5.04 30.35 11.69
N GLN A 281 -6.22 29.94 12.14
CA GLN A 281 -6.48 29.40 13.48
C GLN A 281 -7.48 28.25 13.39
N GLY A 282 -7.44 27.36 14.37
CA GLY A 282 -8.35 26.20 14.45
C GLY A 282 -7.66 24.87 14.18
N GLY A 283 -8.48 23.84 13.95
CA GLY A 283 -8.07 22.45 13.76
C GLY A 283 -9.21 21.66 13.14
N ALA A 284 -8.93 20.43 12.68
CA ALA A 284 -9.90 19.66 11.91
C ALA A 284 -11.29 19.57 12.60
N PRO A 285 -12.41 19.86 11.91
CA PRO A 285 -12.52 20.16 10.47
C PRO A 285 -12.48 21.66 10.11
N ASN A 286 -12.44 22.58 11.07
CA ASN A 286 -12.68 24.00 10.83
C ASN A 286 -11.41 24.83 10.98
N ILE A 287 -11.01 25.47 9.88
CA ILE A 287 -9.94 26.46 9.82
C ILE A 287 -10.60 27.83 9.70
N PHE A 288 -10.09 28.82 10.42
CA PHE A 288 -10.53 30.21 10.35
C PHE A 288 -9.34 31.12 10.08
N PHE A 289 -9.57 32.21 9.36
CA PHE A 289 -8.62 33.30 9.21
C PHE A 289 -9.01 34.45 10.14
N ARG A 290 -8.04 34.98 10.87
CA ARG A 290 -8.24 36.07 11.82
C ARG A 290 -7.23 37.18 11.62
N ALA A 291 -7.70 38.42 11.59
CA ALA A 291 -6.84 39.61 11.57
C ALA A 291 -6.16 39.81 12.94
N THR A 292 -4.90 40.23 12.92
CA THR A 292 -4.15 40.53 14.14
C THR A 292 -4.40 41.95 14.62
N ILE A 293 -4.07 42.23 15.88
CA ILE A 293 -4.10 43.60 16.42
C ILE A 293 -3.00 44.45 15.76
N PRO A 294 -3.30 45.71 15.36
CA PRO A 294 -4.51 46.49 15.69
C PRO A 294 -5.68 46.35 14.68
N LEU A 295 -5.54 45.58 13.61
CA LEU A 295 -6.53 45.45 12.53
C LEU A 295 -7.65 44.43 12.81
N ALA A 296 -7.77 43.92 14.03
CA ALA A 296 -8.70 42.84 14.38
C ALA A 296 -10.19 43.17 14.16
N ALA A 297 -10.55 44.45 14.01
CA ALA A 297 -11.91 44.91 13.72
C ALA A 297 -12.15 45.24 12.23
N GLU A 298 -11.14 45.14 11.39
CA GLU A 298 -11.23 45.47 9.96
C GLU A 298 -11.80 44.30 9.15
N LEU A 299 -12.32 44.63 7.96
CA LEU A 299 -12.84 43.62 7.03
C LEU A 299 -11.69 42.77 6.49
N ILE A 300 -11.80 41.45 6.63
CA ILE A 300 -10.90 40.49 6.01
C ILE A 300 -11.51 40.05 4.68
N THR A 301 -10.72 40.07 3.61
CA THR A 301 -11.09 39.48 2.32
C THR A 301 -9.98 38.54 1.86
N VAL A 302 -10.30 37.28 1.62
CA VAL A 302 -9.39 36.34 0.95
C VAL A 302 -9.84 36.23 -0.49
N GLN A 303 -8.93 36.54 -1.41
CA GLN A 303 -9.17 36.45 -2.83
C GLN A 303 -8.89 35.04 -3.34
N PRO A 304 -9.46 34.67 -4.50
CA PRO A 304 -9.13 33.42 -5.16
C PRO A 304 -7.62 33.26 -5.31
N PRO A 305 -7.07 32.11 -4.87
CA PRO A 305 -5.66 31.86 -4.96
C PRO A 305 -5.25 31.58 -6.40
N VAL A 306 -4.03 31.97 -6.71
CA VAL A 306 -3.38 31.75 -7.99
C VAL A 306 -2.38 30.62 -7.81
N HIS A 307 -2.64 29.47 -8.41
CA HIS A 307 -1.63 28.44 -8.55
C HIS A 307 -0.84 28.70 -9.83
N THR A 308 0.47 28.83 -9.67
CA THR A 308 1.41 28.83 -10.78
C THR A 308 2.31 27.63 -10.62
N ARG A 309 2.26 26.71 -11.60
CA ARG A 309 3.27 25.66 -11.74
C ARG A 309 4.35 26.20 -12.67
N THR A 310 5.56 26.41 -12.16
CA THR A 310 6.70 26.76 -13.00
C THR A 310 7.25 25.51 -13.67
N LEU A 311 6.52 25.04 -14.66
CA LEU A 311 6.97 24.18 -15.75
C LEU A 311 6.67 24.93 -17.05
N PRO A 312 7.37 24.64 -18.17
CA PRO A 312 6.94 25.16 -19.46
C PRO A 312 5.43 24.88 -19.67
N PRO A 313 4.67 25.86 -20.18
CA PRO A 313 3.20 25.83 -20.24
C PRO A 313 2.61 24.69 -21.07
N GLU A 314 3.43 23.90 -21.75
CA GLU A 314 2.97 22.83 -22.62
C GLU A 314 3.25 21.42 -22.13
N GLY A 315 4.13 21.19 -21.16
CA GLY A 315 4.65 19.84 -20.89
C GLY A 315 5.37 19.23 -22.10
N ILE A 316 6.36 18.37 -21.88
CA ILE A 316 7.11 17.72 -22.96
C ILE A 316 6.99 16.22 -22.75
N ASP A 317 6.65 15.47 -23.79
CA ASP A 317 6.76 14.01 -23.77
C ASP A 317 8.24 13.64 -23.95
N ILE A 318 8.76 12.71 -23.14
CA ILE A 318 10.14 12.27 -23.27
C ILE A 318 10.44 11.75 -24.68
N LEU A 319 9.44 11.15 -25.34
CA LEU A 319 9.57 10.59 -26.67
C LEU A 319 9.73 11.67 -27.74
N ASP A 320 9.25 12.88 -27.48
CA ASP A 320 9.26 14.00 -28.43
C ASP A 320 10.51 14.88 -28.31
N ILE A 321 11.41 14.62 -27.35
CA ILE A 321 12.64 15.41 -27.16
C ILE A 321 13.59 15.20 -28.34
N ASP A 322 13.86 16.27 -29.10
CA ASP A 322 14.81 16.29 -30.21
C ASP A 322 15.89 17.36 -30.00
N VAL A 323 17.13 16.94 -29.72
CA VAL A 323 18.26 17.86 -29.48
C VAL A 323 18.82 18.50 -30.74
N THR A 324 18.37 18.04 -31.92
CA THR A 324 18.78 18.60 -33.23
C THR A 324 17.94 19.81 -33.63
N ASP A 325 16.80 20.04 -32.98
CA ASP A 325 15.95 21.19 -33.22
C ASP A 325 16.73 22.50 -32.95
N PRO A 326 16.81 23.42 -33.94
CA PRO A 326 17.49 24.71 -33.74
C PRO A 326 16.80 25.61 -32.70
N ASP A 327 15.51 25.42 -32.45
CA ASP A 327 14.70 26.21 -31.53
C ASP A 327 14.55 25.54 -30.14
N ILE A 328 15.33 24.48 -29.88
CA ILE A 328 15.32 23.76 -28.61
C ILE A 328 15.66 24.67 -27.41
N ASP A 329 14.80 24.64 -26.39
CA ASP A 329 15.05 25.28 -25.10
C ASP A 329 15.61 24.27 -24.07
N PHE A 330 16.94 24.15 -24.04
CA PHE A 330 17.65 23.25 -23.13
C PHE A 330 17.32 23.47 -21.64
N PRO A 331 17.35 24.71 -21.10
CA PRO A 331 16.90 24.98 -19.72
C PRO A 331 15.53 24.41 -19.38
N THR A 332 14.59 24.49 -20.32
CA THR A 332 13.23 23.98 -20.14
C THR A 332 13.20 22.45 -20.18
N ILE A 333 13.92 21.82 -21.12
CA ILE A 333 13.94 20.35 -21.22
C ILE A 333 14.63 19.73 -20.01
N THR A 334 15.75 20.29 -19.53
CA THR A 334 16.43 19.77 -18.34
C THR A 334 15.55 19.89 -17.10
N LEU A 335 14.76 20.96 -16.98
CA LEU A 335 13.76 21.12 -15.91
C LEU A 335 12.67 20.03 -15.97
N VAL A 336 12.14 19.73 -17.15
CA VAL A 336 11.12 18.70 -17.34
C VAL A 336 11.70 17.30 -17.10
N LEU A 337 12.92 17.02 -17.56
CA LEU A 337 13.58 15.73 -17.30
C LEU A 337 13.86 15.52 -15.81
N ASP A 338 14.27 16.57 -15.10
CA ASP A 338 14.40 16.53 -13.64
C ASP A 338 13.06 16.22 -12.96
N GLU A 339 11.96 16.78 -13.46
CA GLU A 339 10.62 16.48 -12.95
C GLU A 339 10.23 15.02 -13.20
N MET A 340 10.41 14.53 -14.44
CA MET A 340 10.16 13.13 -14.79
C MET A 340 10.95 12.20 -13.89
N GLN A 341 12.24 12.50 -13.66
CA GLN A 341 13.09 11.72 -12.78
C GLN A 341 12.57 11.71 -11.33
N GLN A 342 12.17 12.86 -10.80
CA GLN A 342 11.58 12.94 -9.45
C GLN A 342 10.26 12.17 -9.35
N LYS A 343 9.37 12.27 -10.34
CA LYS A 343 8.11 11.52 -10.39
C LYS A 343 8.36 10.00 -10.44
N VAL A 344 9.34 9.53 -11.21
CA VAL A 344 9.73 8.11 -11.24
C VAL A 344 10.34 7.67 -9.90
N ILE A 345 11.16 8.50 -9.25
CA ILE A 345 11.69 8.22 -7.91
C ILE A 345 10.55 8.11 -6.88
N SER A 346 9.57 9.02 -6.92
CA SER A 346 8.38 8.96 -6.06
C SER A 346 7.55 7.70 -6.31
N ALA A 347 7.40 7.28 -7.57
CA ALA A 347 6.75 6.00 -7.91
C ALA A 347 7.51 4.80 -7.30
N GLY A 348 8.84 4.82 -7.36
CA GLY A 348 9.70 3.80 -6.74
C GLY A 348 9.56 3.76 -5.22
N ALA A 349 9.56 4.92 -4.56
CA ALA A 349 9.33 5.04 -3.13
C ALA A 349 7.95 4.53 -2.72
N TYR A 350 6.92 4.85 -3.51
CA TYR A 350 5.56 4.36 -3.30
C TYR A 350 5.48 2.82 -3.39
N LEU A 351 6.05 2.21 -4.42
CA LEU A 351 6.15 0.74 -4.55
C LEU A 351 6.96 0.11 -3.41
N GLY A 352 8.06 0.76 -3.00
CA GLY A 352 8.86 0.33 -1.86
C GLY A 352 8.05 0.26 -0.56
N SER A 353 7.20 1.27 -0.30
CA SER A 353 6.30 1.27 0.86
C SER A 353 5.27 0.13 0.82
N ILE A 354 4.73 -0.17 -0.38
CA ILE A 354 3.77 -1.27 -0.58
C ILE A 354 4.47 -2.61 -0.34
N ARG A 355 5.67 -2.79 -0.88
CA ARG A 355 6.48 -3.99 -0.67
C ARG A 355 6.73 -4.25 0.82
N SER A 356 7.18 -3.24 1.57
CA SER A 356 7.37 -3.38 3.03
C SER A 356 6.08 -3.73 3.76
N ARG A 357 4.93 -3.18 3.33
CA ARG A 357 3.61 -3.55 3.90
C ARG A 357 3.26 -5.00 3.60
N ILE A 358 3.52 -5.50 2.40
CA ILE A 358 3.30 -6.90 2.02
C ILE A 358 4.18 -7.82 2.84
N GLU A 359 5.48 -7.53 2.95
CA GLU A 359 6.43 -8.31 3.75
C GLU A 359 6.00 -8.40 5.24
N MET A 360 5.49 -7.30 5.81
CA MET A 360 4.94 -7.30 7.17
C MET A 360 3.70 -8.19 7.31
N GLN A 361 2.78 -8.16 6.34
CA GLN A 361 1.57 -8.98 6.35
C GLN A 361 1.89 -10.46 6.15
N GLU A 362 2.84 -10.78 5.28
CA GLU A 362 3.31 -12.14 5.06
C GLU A 362 3.92 -12.73 6.35
N ALA A 363 4.80 -11.98 7.02
CA ALA A 363 5.39 -12.40 8.28
C ALA A 363 4.34 -12.61 9.39
N PHE A 364 3.35 -11.73 9.48
CA PHE A 364 2.24 -11.89 10.41
C PHE A 364 1.39 -13.13 10.09
N GLY A 365 1.03 -13.32 8.82
CA GLY A 365 0.26 -14.48 8.35
C GLY A 365 0.95 -15.81 8.68
N ASN A 366 2.26 -15.90 8.43
CA ASN A 366 3.06 -17.09 8.75
C ASN A 366 3.08 -17.37 10.27
N SER A 367 3.27 -16.34 11.09
CA SER A 367 3.26 -16.48 12.55
C SER A 367 1.89 -16.89 13.10
N LEU A 368 0.81 -16.39 12.49
CA LEU A 368 -0.56 -16.76 12.83
C LEU A 368 -0.85 -18.21 12.43
N ALA A 369 -0.50 -18.61 11.21
CA ALA A 369 -0.66 -19.98 10.72
C ALA A 369 0.07 -20.99 11.62
N ASP A 370 1.34 -20.73 11.94
CA ASP A 370 2.14 -21.54 12.88
C ASP A 370 1.51 -21.66 14.27
N SER A 371 0.91 -20.57 14.76
CA SER A 371 0.26 -20.53 16.07
C SER A 371 -1.06 -21.29 16.06
N LEU A 372 -1.84 -21.20 14.98
CA LEU A 372 -3.04 -21.99 14.76
C LEU A 372 -2.69 -23.48 14.65
N ASP A 373 -1.65 -23.87 13.92
CA ASP A 373 -1.22 -25.26 13.80
C ASP A 373 -0.79 -25.85 15.15
N ARG A 374 0.01 -25.13 15.92
CA ARG A 374 0.35 -25.54 17.29
C ARG A 374 -0.89 -25.60 18.19
N GLY A 375 -1.83 -24.68 18.02
CA GLY A 375 -3.10 -24.64 18.76
C GLY A 375 -3.98 -25.85 18.44
N ILE A 376 -4.19 -26.15 17.15
CA ILE A 376 -4.90 -27.33 16.65
C ILE A 376 -4.25 -28.58 17.22
N GLY A 377 -2.93 -28.71 17.11
CA GLY A 377 -2.20 -29.89 17.58
C GLY A 377 -2.37 -30.13 19.08
N ARG A 378 -2.36 -29.07 19.91
CA ARG A 378 -2.64 -29.19 21.36
C ARG A 378 -4.05 -29.69 21.66
N LEU A 379 -5.02 -29.35 20.83
CA LEU A 379 -6.42 -29.77 21.02
C LEU A 379 -6.62 -31.22 20.58
N VAL A 380 -6.10 -31.59 19.42
CA VAL A 380 -6.49 -32.85 18.75
C VAL A 380 -5.39 -33.89 18.60
N ASP A 381 -4.10 -33.58 18.77
CA ASP A 381 -3.03 -34.56 18.55
C ASP A 381 -2.90 -35.55 19.70
N ALA A 382 -2.51 -36.77 19.36
CA ALA A 382 -2.16 -37.82 20.30
C ALA A 382 -0.67 -37.78 20.64
N ASN A 383 -0.33 -38.05 21.90
CA ASN A 383 1.05 -38.34 22.27
C ASN A 383 1.42 -39.75 21.78
N MET A 384 2.18 -39.83 20.68
CA MET A 384 2.51 -41.10 20.03
C MET A 384 3.32 -42.05 20.93
N THR A 385 4.13 -41.53 21.86
CA THR A 385 4.89 -42.33 22.82
C THR A 385 3.97 -43.02 23.83
N GLU A 386 3.00 -42.27 24.36
CA GLU A 386 2.00 -42.82 25.28
C GLU A 386 1.05 -43.78 24.55
N ALA A 387 0.52 -43.38 23.40
CA ALA A 387 -0.39 -44.19 22.60
C ALA A 387 0.25 -45.51 22.15
N SER A 388 1.51 -45.49 21.71
CA SER A 388 2.24 -46.70 21.33
C SER A 388 2.50 -47.63 22.51
N SER A 389 2.84 -47.07 23.68
CA SER A 389 3.06 -47.84 24.92
C SER A 389 1.76 -48.46 25.41
N ARG A 390 0.66 -47.70 25.39
CA ARG A 390 -0.68 -48.17 25.74
C ARG A 390 -1.17 -49.24 24.76
N LEU A 391 -0.94 -49.09 23.45
CA LEU A 391 -1.32 -50.07 22.44
C LEU A 391 -0.66 -51.42 22.70
N LYS A 392 0.65 -51.43 22.96
CA LYS A 392 1.40 -52.65 23.32
C LYS A 392 0.86 -53.28 24.62
N ALA A 393 0.59 -52.47 25.64
CA ALA A 393 0.01 -52.97 26.88
C ALA A 393 -1.38 -53.60 26.68
N LEU A 394 -2.24 -52.98 25.86
CA LEU A 394 -3.57 -53.49 25.53
C LEU A 394 -3.50 -54.79 24.72
N GLN A 395 -2.56 -54.91 23.78
CA GLN A 395 -2.31 -56.16 23.05
C GLN A 395 -1.92 -57.30 23.99
N VAL A 396 -1.03 -57.04 24.97
CA VAL A 396 -0.65 -58.02 25.99
C VAL A 396 -1.84 -58.38 26.89
N GLN A 397 -2.64 -57.40 27.31
CA GLN A 397 -3.84 -57.65 28.12
C GLN A 397 -4.90 -58.47 27.37
N GLN A 398 -5.06 -58.24 26.06
CA GLN A 398 -5.96 -59.03 25.21
C GLN A 398 -5.48 -60.50 25.10
N GLN A 399 -4.18 -60.71 24.93
CA GLN A 399 -3.58 -62.04 24.91
C GLN A 399 -3.79 -62.78 26.24
N LEU A 400 -3.63 -62.09 27.37
CA LEU A 400 -3.89 -62.66 28.69
C LEU A 400 -5.38 -62.94 28.91
N ALA A 401 -6.27 -62.03 28.49
CA ALA A 401 -7.71 -62.20 28.64
C ALA A 401 -8.27 -63.36 27.81
N THR A 402 -7.76 -63.55 26.59
CA THR A 402 -8.12 -64.72 25.75
C THR A 402 -7.61 -66.02 26.37
N GLN A 403 -6.40 -66.01 26.93
CA GLN A 403 -5.84 -67.16 27.65
C GLN A 403 -6.64 -67.49 28.91
N SER A 404 -7.01 -66.48 29.72
CA SER A 404 -7.89 -66.66 30.90
C SER A 404 -9.28 -67.13 30.53
N LEU A 405 -9.87 -66.67 29.42
CA LEU A 405 -11.15 -67.15 28.92
C LEU A 405 -11.08 -68.62 28.48
N SER A 406 -9.96 -69.01 27.85
CA SER A 406 -9.70 -70.40 27.47
C SER A 406 -9.64 -71.31 28.72
N ILE A 407 -8.92 -70.86 29.76
CA ILE A 407 -8.80 -71.58 31.05
C ILE A 407 -10.16 -71.68 31.77
N ALA A 408 -10.91 -70.58 31.85
CA ALA A 408 -12.23 -70.57 32.47
C ALA A 408 -13.23 -71.49 31.73
N ASN A 409 -13.14 -71.57 30.40
CA ASN A 409 -13.96 -72.47 29.59
C ASN A 409 -13.51 -73.94 29.68
N SER A 410 -12.25 -74.24 29.99
CA SER A 410 -11.80 -75.61 30.27
C SER A 410 -12.21 -76.08 31.66
N ASP A 411 -12.16 -75.21 32.67
CA ASP A 411 -12.58 -75.54 34.04
C ASP A 411 -14.09 -75.82 34.14
N ALA A 412 -14.91 -75.05 33.42
CA ALA A 412 -16.36 -75.31 33.35
C ALA A 412 -16.69 -76.68 32.71
N ARG A 413 -15.87 -77.16 31.77
CA ARG A 413 -16.02 -78.50 31.17
C ARG A 413 -15.61 -79.61 32.14
N ASN A 414 -14.57 -79.38 32.94
CA ASN A 414 -14.14 -80.31 33.98
C ASN A 414 -15.21 -80.49 35.08
N ILE A 415 -15.97 -79.43 35.39
CA ILE A 415 -17.11 -79.51 36.32
C ILE A 415 -18.27 -80.30 35.70
N LEU A 416 -18.58 -80.09 34.42
CA LEU A 416 -19.64 -80.86 33.73
C LEU A 416 -19.29 -82.35 33.57
N SER A 417 -18.02 -82.71 33.43
CA SER A 417 -17.58 -84.12 33.43
C SER A 417 -17.63 -84.79 34.81
N LEU A 418 -17.81 -84.03 35.90
CA LEU A 418 -17.99 -84.57 37.25
C LEU A 418 -19.46 -84.89 37.58
N PHE A 419 -20.40 -84.48 36.70
CA PHE A 419 -21.84 -84.74 36.83
C PHE A 419 -22.40 -85.67 35.75
N GLN A 420 -21.53 -86.26 34.93
CA GLN A 420 -21.81 -87.46 34.12
C GLN A 420 -21.11 -88.65 34.77
#